data_AF-A0A954X529-F1
#
_entry.id   AF-A0A954X529-F1
#
_cell.length_a   1.000
_cell.length_b   1.000
_cell.length_c   1.000
_cell.angle_alpha   90.00
_cell.angle_beta   90.00
_cell.angle_gamma   90.00
#
_symmetry.space_group_name_H-M   'P 1'
#
loop_
_entity.id
_entity.type
_entity.pdbx_description
1 polymer ?
#
loop_
_entity_poly.entity_id
_entity_poly.type
_entity_poly.pdbx_seq_one_letter_code
_entity_poly.pdbx_strand_id
1 'polypeptide(L)'
;MNRSHRAAWQLPIGVSRGLWEYATADHIADGYDDYFAFNRLFELDGQVLTRHFHLRDDGPSWVADLGCGTGRALVPLVERGFHGLAVDLSQRMLEIVEEKAHQGDLP
;
A
#
# COMPACT_ATOMS: atom_id res chain seq x y z
N MET A 1 20.30 -5.37 17.15
CA MET A 1 21.29 -5.58 16.06
C MET A 1 20.79 -4.86 14.82
N ASN A 2 21.51 -3.84 14.38
CA ASN A 2 21.12 -2.95 13.27
C ASN A 2 21.09 -3.75 11.95
N ARG A 3 19.90 -4.09 11.45
CA ARG A 3 19.69 -4.94 10.24
C ARG A 3 20.05 -4.24 8.93
N SER A 4 20.52 -2.99 8.98
CA SER A 4 20.53 -2.06 7.84
C SER A 4 21.74 -2.17 6.90
N HIS A 5 22.70 -3.07 7.12
CA HIS A 5 23.90 -3.15 6.26
C HIS A 5 24.24 -4.58 5.83
N ARG A 6 23.40 -5.18 4.98
CA ARG A 6 23.80 -6.36 4.18
C ARG A 6 24.85 -5.96 3.15
N ALA A 7 25.85 -6.77 2.89
CA ALA A 7 26.75 -6.53 1.74
C ALA A 7 26.00 -6.68 0.41
N ALA A 8 26.47 -6.06 -0.68
CA ALA A 8 25.71 -6.00 -1.95
C ALA A 8 25.44 -7.40 -2.53
N TRP A 9 26.37 -8.33 -2.33
CA TRP A 9 26.24 -9.73 -2.74
C TRP A 9 25.20 -10.53 -1.93
N GLN A 10 24.70 -9.99 -0.81
CA GLN A 10 23.65 -10.60 0.01
C GLN A 10 22.24 -10.08 -0.35
N LEU A 11 22.13 -9.20 -1.33
CA LEU A 11 20.85 -8.70 -1.81
C LEU A 11 20.22 -9.70 -2.80
N PRO A 12 18.88 -9.80 -2.85
CA PRO A 12 18.21 -10.59 -3.88
C PRO A 12 18.57 -10.09 -5.29
N ILE A 13 18.63 -11.01 -6.26
CA ILE A 13 18.90 -10.67 -7.65
C ILE A 13 17.85 -9.67 -8.14
N GLY A 14 18.30 -8.58 -8.76
CA GLY A 14 17.43 -7.52 -9.28
C GLY A 14 17.02 -6.46 -8.24
N VAL A 15 17.41 -6.60 -6.97
CA VAL A 15 17.11 -5.63 -5.92
C VAL A 15 18.28 -4.68 -5.73
N SER A 16 18.06 -3.39 -6.00
CA SER A 16 19.04 -2.35 -5.72
C SER A 16 19.17 -2.11 -4.21
N ARG A 17 20.30 -1.54 -3.79
CA ARG A 17 20.53 -1.14 -2.40
C ARG A 17 19.41 -0.23 -1.86
N GLY A 18 19.09 0.82 -2.61
CA GLY A 18 18.08 1.80 -2.20
C GLY A 18 16.69 1.18 -2.08
N LEU A 19 16.33 0.26 -2.97
CA LEU A 19 15.06 -0.47 -2.87
C LEU A 19 15.01 -1.35 -1.60
N TRP A 20 16.12 -2.04 -1.29
CA TRP A 20 16.21 -2.85 -0.08
C TRP A 20 16.14 -2.00 1.19
N GLU A 21 16.85 -0.88 1.23
CA GLU A 21 16.83 0.05 2.35
C GLU A 21 15.43 0.62 2.57
N TYR A 22 14.76 1.05 1.50
CA TYR A 22 13.38 1.54 1.56
C TYR A 22 12.41 0.47 2.08
N ALA A 23 12.42 -0.73 1.48
CA ALA A 23 11.49 -1.79 1.85
C ALA A 23 11.64 -2.26 3.31
N THR A 24 12.83 -2.11 3.88
CA THR A 24 13.16 -2.52 5.27
C THR A 24 13.20 -1.37 6.26
N ALA A 25 12.84 -0.16 5.85
CA ALA A 25 12.85 1.03 6.69
C ALA A 25 11.49 1.24 7.36
N ASP A 26 11.29 0.61 8.52
CA ASP A 26 10.01 0.64 9.27
C ASP A 26 9.50 2.07 9.54
N HIS A 27 10.41 3.00 9.87
CA HIS A 27 10.10 4.41 10.14
C HIS A 27 9.47 5.18 8.96
N ILE A 28 9.64 4.69 7.73
CA ILE A 28 9.00 5.30 6.55
C ILE A 28 7.49 5.03 6.56
N ALA A 29 7.05 3.91 7.13
CA ALA A 29 5.64 3.56 7.23
C ALA A 29 4.93 4.35 8.33
N ASP A 30 5.57 4.51 9.49
CA ASP A 30 4.94 5.11 10.68
C ASP A 30 4.56 6.59 10.51
N GLY A 31 5.22 7.32 9.61
CA GLY A 31 4.89 8.71 9.27
C GLY A 31 4.17 8.89 7.93
N TYR A 32 3.94 7.80 7.19
CA TYR A 32 3.41 7.87 5.83
C TYR A 32 1.98 8.41 5.82
N ASP A 33 1.11 7.81 6.64
CA ASP A 33 -0.30 8.21 6.70
C ASP A 33 -0.48 9.64 7.19
N ASP A 34 0.24 10.05 8.25
CA ASP A 34 0.16 11.41 8.79
C ASP A 34 0.70 12.46 7.81
N TYR A 35 1.79 12.16 7.08
CA TYR A 35 2.32 13.06 6.07
C TYR A 35 1.35 13.26 4.89
N PHE A 36 0.60 12.22 4.52
CA PHE A 36 -0.35 12.27 3.39
C PHE A 36 -1.78 12.68 3.79
N ALA A 37 -2.20 12.49 5.05
CA ALA A 37 -3.54 12.82 5.53
C ALA A 37 -3.89 14.32 5.44
N PHE A 38 -2.89 15.21 5.51
CA PHE A 38 -3.09 16.66 5.43
C PHE A 38 -2.85 17.25 4.02
N ASN A 39 -2.65 16.40 3.00
CA ASN A 39 -2.37 16.86 1.65
C ASN A 39 -3.61 16.77 0.75
N ARG A 40 -3.96 17.89 0.06
CA ARG A 40 -5.05 17.94 -0.94
C ARG A 40 -4.92 16.93 -2.08
N LEU A 41 -3.74 16.33 -2.26
CA LEU A 41 -3.54 15.22 -3.19
C LEU A 41 -4.43 14.01 -2.85
N PHE A 42 -4.83 13.81 -1.59
CA PHE A 42 -5.68 12.69 -1.19
C PHE A 42 -7.08 12.79 -1.80
N GLU A 43 -7.67 13.98 -1.74
CA GLU A 43 -8.98 14.26 -2.34
C GLU A 43 -8.93 14.09 -3.86
N LEU A 44 -7.85 14.56 -4.50
CA LEU A 44 -7.64 14.40 -5.93
C LEU A 44 -7.54 12.92 -6.32
N ASP A 45 -6.72 12.14 -5.61
CA ASP A 45 -6.56 10.72 -5.90
C ASP A 45 -7.89 9.98 -5.73
N GLY A 46 -8.65 10.27 -4.66
CA GLY A 46 -9.99 9.73 -4.48
C GLY A 46 -10.93 10.08 -5.63
N GLN A 47 -10.90 11.30 -6.15
CA GLN A 47 -11.70 11.72 -7.31
C GLN A 47 -11.28 10.98 -8.60
N VAL A 48 -9.98 10.83 -8.84
CA VAL A 48 -9.44 10.11 -9.99
C VAL A 48 -9.87 8.64 -9.93
N LEU A 49 -9.69 7.98 -8.79
CA LEU A 49 -10.13 6.60 -8.58
C LEU A 49 -11.64 6.48 -8.81
N THR A 50 -12.43 7.41 -8.27
CA THR A 50 -13.89 7.43 -8.44
C THR A 50 -14.30 7.51 -9.91
N ARG A 51 -13.60 8.34 -10.67
CA ARG A 51 -13.90 8.60 -12.08
C ARG A 51 -13.60 7.40 -12.96
N HIS A 52 -12.58 6.62 -12.64
CA HIS A 52 -12.03 5.60 -13.53
C HIS A 52 -12.35 4.16 -13.11
N PHE A 53 -12.64 3.92 -11.84
CA PHE A 53 -13.01 2.60 -11.34
C PHE A 53 -14.52 2.49 -11.21
N HIS A 54 -15.09 1.55 -11.96
CA HIS A 54 -16.51 1.21 -11.92
C HIS A 54 -16.67 -0.26 -11.55
N LEU A 55 -17.66 -0.54 -10.71
CA LEU A 55 -18.04 -1.91 -10.42
C LEU A 55 -18.62 -2.54 -11.69
N ARG A 56 -18.38 -3.84 -11.83
CA ARG A 56 -19.03 -4.68 -12.81
C ARG A 56 -20.48 -4.94 -12.39
N ASP A 57 -21.39 -4.95 -13.34
CA ASP A 57 -22.78 -5.34 -13.11
C ASP A 57 -22.93 -6.85 -12.87
N ASP A 58 -22.00 -7.65 -13.39
CA ASP A 58 -21.98 -9.10 -13.34
C ASP A 58 -20.73 -9.66 -12.62
N GLY A 59 -20.87 -9.91 -11.32
CA GLY A 59 -19.87 -10.58 -10.50
C GLY A 59 -18.87 -9.64 -9.78
N PRO A 60 -17.88 -10.21 -9.09
CA PRO A 60 -16.97 -9.44 -8.25
C PRO A 60 -16.02 -8.55 -9.07
N SER A 61 -15.79 -7.34 -8.58
CA SER A 61 -14.87 -6.37 -9.19
C SER A 61 -13.53 -6.38 -8.47
N TRP A 62 -12.50 -6.94 -9.09
CA TRP A 62 -11.18 -7.07 -8.49
C TRP A 62 -10.26 -5.91 -8.86
N VAL A 63 -9.46 -5.46 -7.90
CA VAL A 63 -8.39 -4.48 -8.11
C VAL A 63 -7.13 -4.94 -7.38
N ALA A 64 -5.98 -4.83 -8.06
CA ALA A 64 -4.68 -5.08 -7.46
C ALA A 64 -3.90 -3.77 -7.39
N ASP A 65 -3.36 -3.46 -6.20
CA ASP A 65 -2.51 -2.29 -5.96
C ASP A 65 -1.06 -2.75 -5.77
N LEU A 66 -0.17 -2.34 -6.69
CA LEU A 66 1.21 -2.78 -6.76
C LEU A 66 2.15 -1.69 -6.23
N GLY A 67 2.74 -1.94 -5.07
CA GLY A 67 3.37 -0.89 -4.27
C GLY A 67 2.31 -0.11 -3.48
N CYS A 68 1.40 -0.84 -2.83
CA CYS A 68 0.21 -0.27 -2.20
C CYS A 68 0.52 0.62 -0.98
N GLY A 69 1.75 0.56 -0.45
CA GLY A 69 2.10 1.22 0.80
C GLY A 69 1.11 0.85 1.91
N THR A 70 0.59 1.85 2.61
CA THR A 70 -0.40 1.67 3.68
C THR A 70 -1.84 1.46 3.17
N GLY A 71 -2.02 1.11 1.89
CA GLY A 71 -3.32 0.82 1.29
C GLY A 71 -4.12 2.06 0.92
N ARG A 72 -3.45 3.20 0.75
CA ARG A 72 -4.05 4.53 0.60
C ARG A 72 -5.07 4.63 -0.54
N ALA A 73 -4.75 4.10 -1.70
CA ALA A 73 -5.62 4.09 -2.87
C ALA A 73 -6.60 2.90 -2.85
N LEU A 74 -6.15 1.77 -2.30
CA LEU A 74 -6.89 0.52 -2.30
C LEU A 74 -8.07 0.52 -1.32
N VAL A 75 -7.87 0.99 -0.08
CA VAL A 75 -8.90 0.97 0.98
C VAL A 75 -10.18 1.67 0.52
N PRO A 76 -10.15 2.90 -0.03
CA PRO A 76 -11.37 3.55 -0.52
C PRO A 76 -12.08 2.79 -1.66
N LEU A 77 -11.34 2.03 -2.49
CA LEU A 77 -11.95 1.18 -3.51
C LEU A 77 -12.61 -0.04 -2.88
N VAL A 78 -11.99 -0.66 -1.89
CA VAL A 78 -12.56 -1.81 -1.17
C VAL A 78 -13.84 -1.41 -0.43
N GLU A 79 -13.84 -0.26 0.25
CA GLU A 79 -15.04 0.32 0.90
C GLU A 79 -16.19 0.55 -0.08
N ARG A 80 -15.89 0.71 -1.37
CA ARG A 80 -16.88 0.87 -2.45
C ARG A 80 -17.35 -0.45 -3.06
N GLY A 81 -16.93 -1.59 -2.53
CA GLY A 81 -17.35 -2.91 -2.98
C GLY A 81 -16.43 -3.58 -3.99
N PHE A 82 -15.22 -3.06 -4.20
CA PHE A 82 -14.19 -3.82 -4.91
C PHE A 82 -13.57 -4.88 -4.00
N HIS A 83 -13.11 -5.98 -4.58
CA HIS A 83 -12.23 -6.94 -3.92
C HIS A 83 -10.78 -6.53 -4.16
N GLY A 84 -10.06 -6.19 -3.10
CA GLY A 84 -8.71 -5.68 -3.17
C GLY A 84 -7.63 -6.75 -3.04
N LEU A 85 -6.54 -6.61 -3.78
CA LEU A 85 -5.29 -7.31 -3.56
C LEU A 85 -4.18 -6.29 -3.31
N ALA A 86 -3.70 -6.23 -2.07
CA ALA A 86 -2.61 -5.37 -1.63
C ALA A 86 -1.26 -6.06 -1.85
N VAL A 87 -0.34 -5.42 -2.59
CA VAL A 87 1.01 -5.94 -2.82
C VAL A 87 2.03 -4.86 -2.49
N ASP A 88 2.93 -5.14 -1.57
CA ASP A 88 4.09 -4.29 -1.28
C ASP A 88 5.30 -5.16 -0.90
N LEU A 89 6.50 -4.60 -1.07
CA LEU A 89 7.74 -5.23 -0.62
C LEU A 89 8.01 -4.97 0.86
N SER A 90 7.44 -3.90 1.42
CA SER A 90 7.56 -3.56 2.83
C SER A 90 6.53 -4.33 3.66
N GLN A 91 7.02 -5.21 4.52
CA GLN A 91 6.17 -5.95 5.45
C GLN A 91 5.41 -5.02 6.39
N ARG A 92 6.07 -3.96 6.89
CA ARG A 92 5.46 -2.98 7.79
C ARG A 92 4.29 -2.25 7.13
N MET A 93 4.39 -1.93 5.84
CA MET A 93 3.29 -1.34 5.07
C MET A 93 2.08 -2.28 5.01
N LEU A 94 2.32 -3.57 4.73
CA LEU A 94 1.26 -4.58 4.68
C LEU A 94 0.61 -4.84 6.05
N GLU A 95 1.37 -4.78 7.15
CA GLU A 95 0.82 -4.85 8.51
C GLU A 95 -0.18 -3.70 8.77
N ILE A 96 0.13 -2.48 8.32
CA ILE A 96 -0.79 -1.33 8.42
C ILE A 96 -2.05 -1.56 7.56
N VAL A 97 -1.91 -2.14 6.36
CA VAL A 97 -3.06 -2.50 5.52
C VAL A 97 -3.96 -3.51 6.23
N GLU A 98 -3.38 -4.54 6.83
CA GLU A 98 -4.09 -5.56 7.60
C GLU A 98 -4.80 -4.95 8.81
N GLU A 99 -4.13 -4.07 9.57
CA GLU A 99 -4.74 -3.33 10.68
C GLU A 99 -5.96 -2.50 10.22
N LYS A 100 -5.85 -1.77 9.11
CA LYS A 100 -6.97 -1.00 8.53
C LYS A 100 -8.11 -1.90 8.07
N ALA A 101 -7.79 -3.03 7.44
CA ALA A 101 -8.79 -4.00 7.00
C ALA A 101 -9.57 -4.56 8.20
N HIS A 102 -8.87 -4.94 9.28
CA HIS A 102 -9.51 -5.41 10.51
C HIS A 102 -10.35 -4.32 11.20
N GLN A 103 -9.87 -3.08 11.25
CA GLN A 103 -10.61 -1.97 11.86
C GLN A 103 -11.88 -1.61 11.07
N GLY A 104 -11.82 -1.69 9.74
CA GLY A 104 -12.92 -1.39 8.84
C GLY A 104 -13.84 -2.57 8.51
N ASP A 105 -13.58 -3.77 9.06
CA ASP A 105 -14.24 -5.03 8.68
C ASP A 105 -14.24 -5.25 7.14
N LEU A 106 -13.10 -4.93 6.52
CA LEU A 106 -12.90 -5.04 5.08
C LEU A 106 -12.48 -6.49 4.72
N PRO A 107 -12.89 -6.98 3.53
CA PRO A 107 -12.58 -8.33 3.07
C PRO A 107 -11.11 -8.59 2.78
#